data_AF-A0A0D0E6M8-F1
#
_entry.id   AF-A0A0D0E6M8-F1
#
_cell.length_a   1.000
_cell.length_b   1.000
_cell.length_c   1.000
_cell.angle_alpha   90.00
_cell.angle_beta   90.00
_cell.angle_gamma   90.00
#
_symmetry.space_group_name_H-M   'P 1'
#
loop_
_entity.id
_entity.type
_entity.pdbx_description
1 polymer ?
#
loop_
_entity_poly.entity_id
_entity_poly.type
_entity_poly.pdbx_seq_one_letter_code
_entity_poly.pdbx_strand_id
1 'polypeptide(L)'
;GWLHSPDGKETAQVLFKAGKSHDGYFTNQDILDHAKKAMDILEKYYPDDNHILVFNNATTHLKHANNALSAQKMPKNPSVTWGILKIVKDAQERAIVGGDGKVLIEKIPMADARNGELQPLYFLTGHNKAGWFKGMAQILLECGYLNAPKLLAKCKDSKCPSGDCSDCCCRRLMYSQPDFVNIESLLEVTCHACGFNVIFLRKFHCELNFIEQCWGFVKQLY
;
A
#
# COMPACT_ATOMS: atom_id res chain seq x y z
N GLY A 1 -22.03 10.98 -3.82
CA GLY A 1 -21.02 11.93 -3.38
C GLY A 1 -21.64 13.31 -3.38
N TRP A 2 -21.25 14.18 -2.46
CA TRP A 2 -21.87 15.51 -2.34
C TRP A 2 -21.02 16.66 -2.88
N LEU A 3 -19.76 16.40 -3.25
CA LEU A 3 -18.89 17.41 -3.81
C LEU A 3 -19.31 17.74 -5.25
N HIS A 4 -19.71 19.00 -5.46
CA HIS A 4 -20.11 19.57 -6.74
C HIS A 4 -19.39 20.90 -6.98
N SER A 5 -19.24 21.27 -8.26
CA SER A 5 -18.87 22.64 -8.63
C SER A 5 -19.92 23.65 -8.13
N PRO A 6 -19.55 24.92 -7.92
CA PRO A 6 -20.49 25.98 -7.53
C PRO A 6 -21.67 26.14 -8.50
N ASP A 7 -21.45 25.85 -9.79
CA ASP A 7 -22.49 25.90 -10.83
C ASP A 7 -23.26 24.59 -11.01
N GLY A 8 -22.95 23.55 -10.22
CA GLY A 8 -23.59 22.24 -10.26
C GLY A 8 -23.28 21.36 -11.48
N LYS A 9 -22.39 21.78 -12.39
CA LYS A 9 -22.09 21.03 -13.63
C LYS A 9 -21.08 19.89 -13.46
N GLU A 10 -20.22 19.97 -12.46
CA GLU A 10 -19.21 18.95 -12.18
C GLU A 10 -19.51 18.30 -10.83
N THR A 11 -19.34 16.98 -10.74
CA THR A 11 -19.58 16.21 -9.51
C THR A 11 -18.51 15.16 -9.33
N ALA A 12 -18.00 15.01 -8.10
CA ALA A 12 -17.12 13.90 -7.76
C ALA A 12 -17.89 12.57 -7.63
N GLN A 13 -19.23 12.59 -7.55
CA GLN A 13 -20.03 11.38 -7.40
C GLN A 13 -19.78 10.38 -8.54
N VAL A 14 -19.54 9.13 -8.13
CA VAL A 14 -19.48 7.96 -9.02
C VAL A 14 -20.56 6.99 -8.60
N LEU A 15 -21.39 6.55 -9.55
CA LEU A 15 -22.32 5.45 -9.34
C LEU A 15 -21.58 4.13 -9.63
N PHE A 16 -21.56 3.24 -8.66
CA PHE A 16 -20.94 1.93 -8.78
C PHE A 16 -21.94 0.84 -8.41
N LYS A 17 -22.21 -0.07 -9.35
CA LYS A 17 -23.09 -1.23 -9.16
C LYS A 17 -22.22 -2.45 -8.88
N ALA A 18 -22.12 -2.83 -7.61
CA ALA A 18 -21.30 -3.96 -7.21
C ALA A 18 -21.85 -5.30 -7.74
N GLY A 19 -20.94 -6.21 -8.09
CA GLY A 19 -21.26 -7.60 -8.41
C GLY A 19 -20.68 -8.07 -9.74
N LYS A 20 -20.48 -9.39 -9.86
CA LYS A 20 -19.90 -10.03 -11.05
C LYS A 20 -20.71 -9.76 -12.33
N SER A 21 -22.02 -9.60 -12.21
CA SER A 21 -22.93 -9.28 -13.31
C SER A 21 -23.12 -7.77 -13.54
N HIS A 22 -22.33 -6.94 -12.85
CA HIS A 22 -22.38 -5.48 -12.91
C HIS A 22 -20.94 -4.93 -13.07
N ASP A 23 -20.54 -3.95 -12.27
CA ASP A 23 -19.27 -3.23 -12.40
C ASP A 23 -18.12 -3.94 -11.66
N GLY A 24 -18.36 -5.15 -11.13
CA GLY A 24 -17.35 -5.95 -10.44
C GLY A 24 -17.13 -5.54 -8.99
N TYR A 25 -15.86 -5.41 -8.58
CA TYR A 25 -15.45 -5.01 -7.23
C TYR A 25 -14.78 -3.65 -7.27
N PHE A 26 -15.06 -2.80 -6.29
CA PHE A 26 -14.44 -1.48 -6.17
C PHE A 26 -12.96 -1.64 -5.81
N THR A 27 -12.07 -1.21 -6.70
CA THR A 27 -10.63 -1.42 -6.61
C THR A 27 -9.91 -0.20 -6.04
N ASN A 28 -8.62 -0.37 -5.70
CA ASN A 28 -7.79 0.78 -5.34
C ASN A 28 -7.65 1.78 -6.51
N GLN A 29 -7.69 1.34 -7.78
CA GLN A 29 -7.62 2.25 -8.91
C GLN A 29 -8.86 3.16 -8.94
N ASP A 30 -10.06 2.61 -8.71
CA ASP A 30 -11.30 3.39 -8.63
C ASP A 30 -11.24 4.45 -7.53
N ILE A 31 -10.57 4.15 -6.41
CA ILE A 31 -10.32 5.10 -5.33
C ILE A 31 -9.40 6.23 -5.79
N LEU A 32 -8.30 5.91 -6.48
CA LEU A 32 -7.36 6.91 -6.99
C LEU A 32 -8.03 7.82 -8.01
N ASP A 33 -8.81 7.25 -8.93
CA ASP A 33 -9.51 8.00 -9.97
C ASP A 33 -10.61 8.89 -9.38
N HIS A 34 -11.34 8.39 -8.36
CA HIS A 34 -12.31 9.19 -7.64
C HIS A 34 -11.65 10.33 -6.83
N ALA A 35 -10.50 10.06 -6.19
CA ALA A 35 -9.74 11.09 -5.48
C ALA A 35 -9.23 12.19 -6.43
N LYS A 36 -8.69 11.82 -7.60
CA LYS A 36 -8.29 12.78 -8.65
C LYS A 36 -9.46 13.64 -9.09
N LYS A 37 -10.61 13.03 -9.40
CA LYS A 37 -11.81 13.78 -9.79
C LYS A 37 -12.25 14.78 -8.73
N ALA A 38 -12.14 14.43 -7.44
CA ALA A 38 -12.42 15.36 -6.35
C ALA A 38 -11.39 16.50 -6.30
N MET A 39 -10.10 16.18 -6.41
CA MET A 39 -9.02 17.18 -6.42
C MET A 39 -9.14 18.16 -7.60
N ASP A 40 -9.47 17.68 -8.81
CA ASP A 40 -9.68 18.53 -10.00
C ASP A 40 -10.77 19.58 -9.75
N ILE A 41 -11.87 19.20 -9.09
CA ILE A 41 -12.95 20.14 -8.73
C ILE A 41 -12.47 21.12 -7.66
N LEU A 42 -11.74 20.65 -6.64
CA LEU A 42 -11.25 21.49 -5.55
C LEU A 42 -10.24 22.53 -6.04
N GLU A 43 -9.27 22.11 -6.87
CA GLU A 43 -8.25 22.99 -7.44
C GLU A 43 -8.86 24.03 -8.38
N LYS A 44 -9.87 23.64 -9.17
CA LYS A 44 -10.52 24.54 -10.12
C LYS A 44 -11.41 25.61 -9.47
N TYR A 45 -12.16 25.24 -8.43
CA TYR A 45 -13.22 26.10 -7.89
C TYR A 45 -12.91 26.67 -6.51
N TYR A 46 -11.93 26.10 -5.80
CA TYR A 46 -11.55 26.50 -4.45
C TYR A 46 -10.01 26.56 -4.32
N PRO A 47 -9.28 27.24 -5.22
CA PRO A 47 -7.81 27.21 -5.25
C PRO A 47 -7.15 27.85 -4.03
N ASP A 48 -7.84 28.79 -3.38
CA ASP A 48 -7.31 29.53 -2.23
C ASP A 48 -7.58 28.82 -0.88
N ASP A 49 -8.35 27.74 -0.89
CA ASP A 49 -8.67 26.95 0.29
C ASP A 49 -7.60 25.90 0.59
N ASN A 50 -7.36 25.65 1.87
CA ASN A 50 -6.52 24.53 2.30
C ASN A 50 -7.36 23.25 2.33
N HIS A 51 -7.03 22.30 1.46
CA HIS A 51 -7.75 21.05 1.34
C HIS A 51 -7.07 19.92 2.13
N ILE A 52 -7.86 19.21 2.95
CA ILE A 52 -7.45 17.99 3.63
C ILE A 52 -8.45 16.88 3.26
N LEU A 53 -7.96 15.83 2.62
CA LEU A 53 -8.77 14.68 2.24
C LEU A 53 -8.70 13.62 3.35
N VAL A 54 -9.86 13.25 3.88
CA VAL A 54 -9.95 12.30 5.00
C VAL A 54 -10.58 10.99 4.52
N PHE A 55 -9.86 9.89 4.71
CA PHE A 55 -10.30 8.56 4.32
C PHE A 55 -10.43 7.65 5.54
N ASN A 56 -11.34 6.67 5.48
CA ASN A 56 -11.31 5.58 6.45
C ASN A 56 -10.09 4.67 6.20
N ASN A 57 -9.76 3.81 7.15
CA ASN A 57 -8.63 2.87 7.04
C ASN A 57 -8.97 1.58 6.30
N ALA A 58 -9.90 1.61 5.34
CA ALA A 58 -10.14 0.45 4.49
C ALA A 58 -8.83 0.02 3.83
N THR A 59 -8.59 -1.30 3.78
CA THR A 59 -7.34 -1.86 3.24
C THR A 59 -7.12 -1.49 1.77
N THR A 60 -8.19 -1.19 1.03
CA THR A 60 -8.15 -0.68 -0.34
C THR A 60 -7.61 0.74 -0.44
N HIS A 61 -7.83 1.61 0.57
CA HIS A 61 -7.24 2.95 0.62
C HIS A 61 -5.76 2.88 1.01
N LEU A 62 -5.41 1.97 1.93
CA LEU A 62 -4.04 1.79 2.44
C LEU A 62 -3.15 0.91 1.53
N LYS A 63 -3.53 0.74 0.26
CA LYS A 63 -2.77 -0.10 -0.67
C LYS A 63 -1.46 0.61 -1.04
N HIS A 64 -0.33 -0.02 -0.74
CA HIS A 64 0.99 0.40 -1.23
C HIS A 64 1.23 -0.03 -2.68
N ALA A 65 2.25 0.55 -3.32
CA ALA A 65 2.72 0.11 -4.62
C ALA A 65 3.05 -1.39 -4.62
N ASN A 66 2.90 -2.06 -5.77
CA ASN A 66 3.09 -3.52 -5.84
C ASN A 66 4.50 -3.96 -5.45
N ASN A 67 5.51 -3.12 -5.70
CA ASN A 67 6.91 -3.37 -5.34
C ASN A 67 7.32 -2.75 -4.00
N ALA A 68 6.39 -2.17 -3.23
CA ALA A 68 6.70 -1.52 -1.97
C ALA A 68 7.35 -2.48 -0.96
N LEU A 69 8.15 -1.90 -0.07
CA LEU A 69 8.86 -2.64 0.97
C LEU A 69 7.88 -3.42 1.85
N SER A 70 8.20 -4.66 2.19
CA SER A 70 7.36 -5.44 3.11
C SER A 70 8.13 -6.61 3.72
N ALA A 71 8.27 -6.59 5.05
CA ALA A 71 8.93 -7.66 5.78
C ALA A 71 8.15 -8.98 5.82
N GLN A 72 6.85 -8.98 5.50
CA GLN A 72 5.96 -10.10 5.81
C GLN A 72 6.38 -11.44 5.19
N LYS A 73 6.88 -11.42 3.96
CA LYS A 73 7.21 -12.60 3.16
C LYS A 73 8.69 -12.68 2.77
N MET A 74 9.54 -11.79 3.29
CA MET A 74 10.98 -11.81 2.99
C MET A 74 11.63 -13.08 3.58
N PRO A 75 12.48 -13.80 2.82
CA PRO A 75 13.26 -14.90 3.35
C PRO A 75 14.37 -14.37 4.25
N LYS A 76 14.79 -15.17 5.23
CA LYS A 76 15.93 -14.81 6.09
C LYS A 76 17.25 -14.80 5.31
N ASN A 77 17.44 -15.80 4.46
CA ASN A 77 18.70 -16.06 3.75
C ASN A 77 18.60 -15.61 2.28
N PRO A 78 19.75 -15.46 1.59
CA PRO A 78 19.77 -15.16 0.17
C PRO A 78 18.92 -16.12 -0.66
N SER A 79 18.24 -15.60 -1.68
CA SER A 79 17.38 -16.40 -2.56
C SER A 79 17.39 -15.88 -4.00
N VAL A 80 17.66 -16.78 -4.93
CA VAL A 80 17.54 -16.51 -6.39
C VAL A 80 16.09 -16.54 -6.86
N THR A 81 15.22 -17.28 -6.16
CA THR A 81 13.84 -17.51 -6.59
C THR A 81 12.85 -16.57 -5.93
N TRP A 82 13.25 -15.76 -4.96
CA TRP A 82 12.34 -14.88 -4.24
C TRP A 82 12.05 -13.59 -5.00
N GLY A 83 10.78 -13.15 -4.93
CA GLY A 83 10.30 -11.88 -5.43
C GLY A 83 8.82 -11.70 -5.08
N ILE A 84 8.27 -10.54 -5.37
CA ILE A 84 6.87 -10.23 -5.11
C ILE A 84 6.02 -10.81 -6.22
N LEU A 85 4.99 -11.57 -5.85
CA LEU A 85 4.01 -12.11 -6.79
C LEU A 85 2.97 -11.04 -7.08
N LYS A 86 2.91 -10.59 -8.32
CA LYS A 86 1.96 -9.59 -8.81
C LYS A 86 1.04 -10.23 -9.84
N ILE A 87 -0.26 -9.98 -9.72
CA ILE A 87 -1.24 -10.41 -10.72
C ILE A 87 -1.03 -9.56 -11.99
N VAL A 88 -0.89 -10.24 -13.13
CA VAL A 88 -0.80 -9.58 -14.43
C VAL A 88 -2.19 -9.11 -14.84
N LYS A 89 -2.27 -7.86 -15.29
CA LYS A 89 -3.54 -7.22 -15.69
C LYS A 89 -3.49 -6.76 -17.15
N ASP A 90 -4.66 -6.75 -17.80
CA ASP A 90 -4.85 -6.20 -19.14
C ASP A 90 -4.92 -4.66 -19.13
N ALA A 91 -5.08 -4.07 -20.31
CA ALA A 91 -5.22 -2.61 -20.48
C ALA A 91 -6.48 -2.04 -19.80
N GLN A 92 -7.43 -2.89 -19.40
CA GLN A 92 -8.64 -2.52 -18.66
C GLN A 92 -8.52 -2.87 -17.17
N GLU A 93 -7.30 -3.07 -16.65
CA GLU A 93 -7.00 -3.37 -15.25
C GLU A 93 -7.59 -4.69 -14.72
N ARG A 94 -8.05 -5.58 -15.61
CA ARG A 94 -8.61 -6.89 -15.25
C ARG A 94 -7.51 -7.94 -15.23
N ALA A 95 -7.61 -8.88 -14.30
CA ALA A 95 -6.64 -9.97 -14.19
C ALA A 95 -6.66 -10.84 -15.46
N ILE A 96 -5.48 -11.05 -16.06
CA ILE A 96 -5.36 -11.92 -17.23
C ILE A 96 -5.44 -13.38 -16.77
N VAL A 97 -6.28 -14.15 -17.42
CA VAL A 97 -6.46 -15.58 -17.16
C VAL A 97 -5.78 -16.36 -18.29
N GLY A 98 -4.89 -17.29 -17.92
CA GLY A 98 -4.21 -18.18 -18.87
C GLY A 98 -5.17 -19.21 -19.48
N GLY A 99 -4.70 -19.93 -20.50
CA GLY A 99 -5.49 -21.00 -21.14
C GLY A 99 -5.90 -22.14 -20.19
N ASP A 100 -5.27 -22.25 -19.02
CA ASP A 100 -5.57 -23.19 -17.95
C ASP A 100 -6.65 -22.70 -16.96
N GLY A 101 -7.21 -21.51 -17.19
CA GLY A 101 -8.20 -20.90 -16.31
C GLY A 101 -7.62 -20.25 -15.05
N LYS A 102 -6.29 -20.22 -14.88
CA LYS A 102 -5.64 -19.58 -13.73
C LYS A 102 -5.23 -18.15 -14.04
N VAL A 103 -5.28 -17.30 -13.02
CA VAL A 103 -4.78 -15.92 -13.12
C VAL A 103 -3.26 -15.94 -13.34
N LEU A 104 -2.81 -15.20 -14.34
CA LEU A 104 -1.38 -15.02 -14.60
C LEU A 104 -0.75 -14.18 -13.49
N ILE A 105 0.36 -14.69 -12.96
CA ILE A 105 1.13 -14.05 -11.89
C ILE A 105 2.55 -13.86 -12.39
N GLU A 106 3.03 -12.62 -12.35
CA GLU A 106 4.43 -12.29 -12.59
C GLU A 106 5.19 -12.14 -11.27
N LYS A 107 6.50 -12.31 -11.32
CA LYS A 107 7.39 -12.08 -10.18
C LYS A 107 8.18 -10.80 -10.44
N ILE A 108 8.02 -9.81 -9.56
CA ILE A 108 8.70 -8.52 -9.64
C ILE A 108 9.68 -8.36 -8.48
N PRO A 109 10.77 -7.59 -8.66
CA PRO A 109 11.65 -7.25 -7.55
C PRO A 109 10.95 -6.29 -6.58
N MET A 110 11.28 -6.41 -5.30
CA MET A 110 10.95 -5.39 -4.30
C MET A 110 11.80 -4.14 -4.56
N ALA A 111 11.24 -2.95 -4.30
CA ALA A 111 11.97 -1.70 -4.36
C ALA A 111 13.15 -1.70 -3.36
N ASP A 112 14.12 -0.85 -3.62
CA ASP A 112 15.26 -0.68 -2.71
C ASP A 112 14.82 -0.01 -1.40
N ALA A 113 15.52 -0.40 -0.34
CA ALA A 113 15.38 0.19 0.99
C ALA A 113 16.16 1.51 1.08
N ARG A 114 15.91 2.27 2.15
CA ARG A 114 16.66 3.49 2.47
C ARG A 114 16.96 3.55 3.94
N ASN A 115 18.24 3.44 4.30
CA ASN A 115 18.72 3.62 5.67
C ASN A 115 19.71 4.78 5.72
N GLY A 116 19.21 6.00 5.56
CA GLY A 116 20.00 7.20 5.28
C GLY A 116 20.48 7.28 3.83
N GLU A 117 21.02 6.17 3.32
CA GLU A 117 21.43 5.99 1.92
C GLU A 117 20.63 4.87 1.23
N LEU A 118 20.75 4.80 -0.10
CA LEU A 118 20.14 3.73 -0.91
C LEU A 118 20.69 2.37 -0.46
N GLN A 119 19.81 1.47 -0.06
CA GLN A 119 20.16 0.11 0.32
C GLN A 119 19.52 -0.89 -0.66
N PRO A 120 20.29 -1.39 -1.65
CA PRO A 120 19.80 -2.42 -2.55
C PRO A 120 19.40 -3.69 -1.80
N LEU A 121 18.20 -4.21 -2.05
CA LEU A 121 17.75 -5.47 -1.45
C LEU A 121 18.23 -6.72 -2.18
N TYR A 122 18.79 -6.52 -3.37
CA TYR A 122 19.35 -7.54 -4.23
C TYR A 122 20.87 -7.33 -4.35
N PHE A 123 21.62 -8.40 -4.55
CA PHE A 123 23.04 -8.27 -4.84
C PHE A 123 23.25 -7.65 -6.22
N LEU A 124 24.11 -6.63 -6.27
CA LEU A 124 24.42 -5.90 -7.49
C LEU A 124 25.29 -6.73 -8.45
N THR A 125 25.36 -6.26 -9.71
CA THR A 125 26.25 -6.80 -10.74
C THR A 125 27.70 -6.84 -10.25
N GLY A 126 28.41 -7.94 -10.52
CA GLY A 126 29.77 -8.18 -10.04
C GLY A 126 29.86 -9.00 -8.75
N HIS A 127 28.76 -9.21 -8.03
CA HIS A 127 28.71 -10.15 -6.91
C HIS A 127 28.49 -11.60 -7.40
N ASN A 128 29.03 -12.60 -6.69
CA ASN A 128 28.83 -14.03 -7.04
C ASN A 128 27.36 -14.48 -7.01
N LYS A 129 26.52 -13.74 -6.29
CA LYS A 129 25.06 -13.93 -6.18
C LYS A 129 24.27 -12.78 -6.83
N ALA A 130 24.84 -12.11 -7.84
CA ALA A 130 24.17 -11.00 -8.52
C ALA A 130 22.71 -11.35 -8.90
N GLY A 131 21.79 -10.42 -8.65
CA GLY A 131 20.35 -10.59 -8.86
C GLY A 131 19.62 -11.42 -7.81
N TRP A 132 20.33 -12.07 -6.87
CA TRP A 132 19.67 -12.75 -5.76
C TRP A 132 19.16 -11.72 -4.76
N PHE A 133 17.99 -11.99 -4.18
CA PHE A 133 17.55 -11.27 -3.00
C PHE A 133 18.48 -11.58 -1.84
N LYS A 134 18.93 -10.56 -1.10
CA LYS A 134 19.93 -10.69 -0.03
C LYS A 134 19.43 -11.49 1.19
N GLY A 135 18.13 -11.40 1.48
CA GLY A 135 17.55 -11.99 2.69
C GLY A 135 17.67 -11.05 3.90
N MET A 136 16.69 -11.14 4.80
CA MET A 136 16.59 -10.21 5.94
C MET A 136 17.85 -10.20 6.82
N ALA A 137 18.50 -11.34 7.04
CA ALA A 137 19.68 -11.39 7.91
C ALA A 137 20.86 -10.58 7.34
N GLN A 138 21.07 -10.64 6.02
CA GLN A 138 22.12 -9.89 5.35
C GLN A 138 21.80 -8.39 5.30
N ILE A 139 20.55 -8.04 4.96
CA ILE A 139 20.08 -6.65 4.91
C ILE A 139 20.22 -5.98 6.29
N LEU A 140 19.80 -6.66 7.36
CA LEU A 140 19.94 -6.16 8.73
C LEU A 140 21.41 -6.06 9.16
N LEU A 141 22.25 -7.02 8.76
CA LEU A 141 23.68 -6.97 9.05
C LEU A 141 24.34 -5.74 8.40
N GLU A 142 23.97 -5.42 7.16
CA GLU A 142 24.41 -4.21 6.45
C GLU A 142 23.93 -2.93 7.15
N CYS A 143 22.78 -2.97 7.84
CA CYS A 143 22.28 -1.88 8.70
C CYS A 143 22.94 -1.83 10.09
N GLY A 144 23.93 -2.67 10.38
CA GLY A 144 24.66 -2.67 11.67
C GLY A 144 24.11 -3.63 12.73
N TYR A 145 23.06 -4.41 12.44
CA TYR A 145 22.52 -5.39 13.37
C TYR A 145 23.32 -6.70 13.35
N LEU A 146 24.46 -6.72 14.05
CA LEU A 146 25.41 -7.84 14.07
C LEU A 146 24.81 -9.19 14.51
N ASN A 147 23.74 -9.16 15.32
CA ASN A 147 23.05 -10.37 15.78
C ASN A 147 22.01 -10.91 14.79
N ALA A 148 21.68 -10.19 13.71
CA ALA A 148 20.64 -10.60 12.77
C ALA A 148 20.83 -12.01 12.16
N PRO A 149 22.06 -12.46 11.82
CA PRO A 149 22.27 -13.84 11.36
C PRO A 149 21.88 -14.91 12.38
N LYS A 150 21.97 -14.61 13.68
CA LYS A 150 21.60 -15.52 14.77
C LYS A 150 20.10 -15.54 15.06
N LEU A 151 19.38 -14.49 14.68
CA LEU A 151 17.92 -14.41 14.88
C LEU A 151 17.17 -15.42 14.01
N LEU A 152 16.02 -15.89 14.50
CA LEU A 152 15.10 -16.67 13.67
C LEU A 152 14.52 -15.81 12.54
N ALA A 153 14.08 -16.44 11.46
CA ALA A 153 13.41 -15.73 10.35
C ALA A 153 12.15 -15.00 10.83
N LYS A 154 11.32 -15.72 11.59
CA LYS A 154 10.09 -15.25 12.23
C LYS A 154 9.89 -16.01 13.55
N CYS A 155 9.22 -15.39 14.51
CA CYS A 155 8.76 -16.08 15.72
C CYS A 155 7.73 -17.17 15.38
N LYS A 156 7.58 -18.14 16.29
CA LYS A 156 6.60 -19.22 16.18
C LYS A 156 5.20 -18.65 15.99
N ASP A 157 4.42 -19.26 15.08
CA ASP A 157 3.06 -18.84 14.73
C ASP A 157 2.92 -17.38 14.28
N SER A 158 4.03 -16.76 13.85
CA SER A 158 4.09 -15.33 13.54
C SER A 158 3.75 -14.40 14.71
N LYS A 159 3.73 -14.92 15.95
CA LYS A 159 3.42 -14.16 17.16
C LYS A 159 4.74 -13.71 17.79
N CYS A 160 5.07 -12.44 17.62
CA CYS A 160 6.21 -11.84 18.30
C CYS A 160 5.83 -11.59 19.77
N PRO A 161 6.79 -11.64 20.71
CA PRO A 161 6.54 -11.27 22.09
C PRO A 161 5.91 -9.86 22.19
N SER A 162 4.98 -9.70 23.13
CA SER A 162 4.40 -8.39 23.44
C SER A 162 5.46 -7.46 24.06
N GLY A 163 5.33 -6.15 23.84
CA GLY A 163 6.27 -5.12 24.31
C GLY A 163 7.19 -4.59 23.21
N ASP A 164 8.19 -3.79 23.60
CA ASP A 164 9.08 -3.06 22.69
C ASP A 164 10.26 -3.89 22.16
N CYS A 165 10.19 -5.22 22.27
CA CYS A 165 11.19 -6.12 21.70
C CYS A 165 11.06 -6.18 20.17
N SER A 166 11.84 -5.34 19.49
CA SER A 166 11.92 -5.28 18.02
C SER A 166 12.86 -6.33 17.44
N ASP A 167 13.78 -6.89 18.23
CA ASP A 167 14.85 -7.79 17.81
C ASP A 167 14.57 -9.28 18.02
N CYS A 168 13.35 -9.67 18.38
CA CYS A 168 12.98 -11.07 18.61
C CYS A 168 13.14 -12.00 17.38
N CYS A 169 13.05 -11.46 16.17
CA CYS A 169 13.29 -12.18 14.92
C CYS A 169 13.63 -11.20 13.79
N CYS A 170 14.26 -11.70 12.71
CA CYS A 170 14.60 -10.89 11.54
C CYS A 170 13.38 -10.14 11.00
N ARG A 171 12.23 -10.81 10.88
CA ARG A 171 11.00 -10.19 10.36
C ARG A 171 10.51 -9.02 11.21
N ARG A 172 10.53 -9.13 12.54
CA ARG A 172 10.09 -8.05 13.44
C ARG A 172 11.06 -6.87 13.39
N LEU A 173 12.36 -7.17 13.35
CA LEU A 173 13.40 -6.14 13.30
C LEU A 173 13.35 -5.38 11.97
N MET A 174 13.23 -6.09 10.85
CA MET A 174 12.97 -5.51 9.52
C MET A 174 11.69 -4.67 9.51
N TYR A 175 10.59 -5.20 10.04
CA TYR A 175 9.30 -4.50 10.07
C TYR A 175 9.34 -3.20 10.87
N SER A 176 10.27 -3.09 11.83
CA SER A 176 10.42 -1.91 12.69
C SER A 176 11.38 -0.88 12.10
N GLN A 177 12.01 -1.17 10.94
CA GLN A 177 12.89 -0.21 10.28
C GLN A 177 12.06 0.96 9.70
N PRO A 178 12.55 2.22 9.78
CA PRO A 178 11.77 3.39 9.40
C PRO A 178 11.22 3.37 7.97
N ASP A 179 11.97 2.84 7.02
CA ASP A 179 11.60 2.71 5.61
C ASP A 179 10.59 1.59 5.33
N PHE A 180 10.45 0.61 6.24
CA PHE A 180 9.41 -0.41 6.20
C PHE A 180 8.11 0.01 6.90
N VAL A 181 8.19 0.94 7.86
CA VAL A 181 7.04 1.47 8.60
C VAL A 181 6.35 2.60 7.85
N ASN A 182 7.14 3.55 7.33
CA ASN A 182 6.62 4.80 6.78
C ASN A 182 6.46 4.76 5.26
N ILE A 183 5.92 3.65 4.75
CA ILE A 183 5.64 3.48 3.32
C ILE A 183 4.31 4.16 3.03
N GLU A 184 4.33 5.15 2.15
CA GLU A 184 3.09 5.79 1.70
C GLU A 184 2.22 4.82 0.90
N SER A 185 0.91 4.94 1.07
CA SER A 185 -0.08 4.32 0.20
C SER A 185 -0.07 4.99 -1.18
N LEU A 186 -0.55 4.29 -2.21
CA LEU A 186 -0.72 4.87 -3.54
C LEU A 186 -1.63 6.11 -3.50
N LEU A 187 -2.59 6.12 -2.59
CA LEU A 187 -3.51 7.24 -2.40
C LEU A 187 -2.80 8.47 -1.84
N GLU A 188 -1.98 8.32 -0.79
CA GLU A 188 -1.14 9.40 -0.27
C GLU A 188 -0.23 9.97 -1.36
N VAL A 189 0.53 9.10 -2.05
CA VAL A 189 1.43 9.54 -3.14
C VAL A 189 0.67 10.30 -4.22
N THR A 190 -0.52 9.84 -4.59
CA THR A 190 -1.35 10.49 -5.62
C THR A 190 -1.84 11.86 -5.16
N CYS A 191 -2.32 11.99 -3.93
CA CYS A 191 -2.81 13.25 -3.39
C CYS A 191 -1.68 14.26 -3.14
N HIS A 192 -0.55 13.81 -2.55
CA HIS A 192 0.61 14.66 -2.32
C HIS A 192 1.21 15.19 -3.62
N ALA A 193 1.20 14.40 -4.71
CA ALA A 193 1.64 14.86 -6.02
C ALA A 193 0.79 16.01 -6.59
N CYS A 194 -0.48 16.13 -6.15
CA CYS A 194 -1.39 17.22 -6.47
C CYS A 194 -1.41 18.33 -5.40
N GLY A 195 -0.56 18.25 -4.36
CA GLY A 195 -0.52 19.24 -3.28
C GLY A 195 -1.59 19.07 -2.19
N PHE A 196 -2.33 17.95 -2.17
CA PHE A 196 -3.39 17.69 -1.19
C PHE A 196 -2.88 16.85 -0.02
N ASN A 197 -3.20 17.25 1.20
CA ASN A 197 -2.89 16.47 2.40
C ASN A 197 -3.92 15.35 2.63
N VAL A 198 -3.46 14.20 3.12
CA VAL A 198 -4.31 13.03 3.40
C VAL A 198 -4.28 12.65 4.87
N ILE A 199 -5.44 12.33 5.44
CA ILE A 199 -5.56 11.77 6.80
C ILE A 199 -6.36 10.47 6.75
N PHE A 200 -5.82 9.42 7.38
CA PHE A 200 -6.54 8.17 7.62
C PHE A 200 -7.12 8.09 9.03
N LEU A 201 -8.40 7.78 9.13
CA LEU A 201 -9.05 7.52 10.42
C LEU A 201 -8.48 6.23 11.05
N ARG A 202 -8.23 6.22 12.37
CA ARG A 202 -7.72 5.03 13.08
C ARG A 202 -8.70 3.87 13.02
N LYS A 203 -8.24 2.62 13.16
CA LYS A 203 -9.12 1.43 13.10
C LYS A 203 -10.22 1.38 14.16
N PHE A 204 -9.94 1.93 15.33
CA PHE A 204 -10.87 1.99 16.45
C PHE A 204 -11.15 3.47 16.70
N HIS A 205 -12.01 4.04 15.86
CA HIS A 205 -12.62 5.34 16.11
C HIS A 205 -14.06 5.08 16.61
N CYS A 206 -14.55 5.93 17.51
CA CYS A 206 -15.99 5.97 17.77
C CYS A 206 -16.71 6.33 16.46
N GLU A 207 -17.89 5.77 16.21
CA GLU A 207 -18.71 5.98 14.99
C GLU A 207 -19.20 7.44 14.81
N LEU A 208 -18.62 8.40 15.53
CA LEU A 208 -18.91 9.83 15.47
C LEU A 208 -18.13 10.54 14.36
N ASN A 209 -17.52 9.80 13.43
CA ASN A 209 -16.86 10.42 12.28
C ASN A 209 -17.92 10.87 11.25
N PHE A 210 -17.58 11.90 10.46
CA PHE A 210 -18.50 12.47 9.47
C PHE A 210 -18.85 11.47 8.34
N ILE A 211 -17.99 10.49 8.06
CA ILE A 211 -18.23 9.45 7.03
C ILE A 211 -19.40 8.56 7.43
N GLU A 212 -19.48 8.13 8.70
CA GLU A 212 -20.59 7.32 9.21
C GLU A 212 -21.91 8.11 9.23
N GLN A 213 -21.87 9.41 9.56
CA GLN A 213 -23.05 10.28 9.47
C GLN A 213 -23.57 10.40 8.03
N CYS A 214 -22.65 10.62 7.09
CA CYS A 214 -22.93 10.59 5.66
C CYS A 214 -23.56 9.26 5.23
N TRP A 215 -23.03 8.12 5.70
CA TRP A 215 -23.59 6.80 5.40
C TRP A 215 -24.98 6.61 6.01
N GLY A 216 -25.19 7.04 7.25
CA GLY A 216 -26.49 7.00 7.93
C GLY A 216 -27.56 7.78 7.16
N PHE A 217 -27.24 8.99 6.73
CA PHE A 217 -28.14 9.82 5.93
C PHE A 217 -28.50 9.16 4.58
N VAL A 218 -27.51 8.63 3.85
CA VAL A 218 -27.78 7.95 2.57
C VAL A 218 -28.64 6.70 2.77
N LYS A 219 -28.38 5.91 3.81
CA LYS A 219 -29.18 4.72 4.13
C LYS A 219 -30.62 5.07 4.48
N GLN A 220 -30.88 6.23 5.08
CA GLN A 220 -32.24 6.69 5.38
C GLN A 220 -33.01 7.10 4.12
N LEU A 221 -32.32 7.59 3.08
CA LEU A 221 -32.94 7.99 1.82
C LEU A 221 -33.28 6.81 0.88
N TYR A 222 -32.73 5.63 1.15
CA TYR A 222 -32.95 4.38 0.41
C TYR A 222 -34.04 3.53 1.06
#